data_AF-A0A0D2DN54-F1
#
_entry.id   AF-A0A0D2DN54-F1
#
_cell.length_a   1.000
_cell.length_b   1.000
_cell.length_c   1.000
_cell.angle_alpha   90.00
_cell.angle_beta   90.00
_cell.angle_gamma   90.00
#
_symmetry.space_group_name_H-M   'P 1'
#
loop_
_entity.id
_entity.type
_entity.pdbx_description
1 polymer ?
#
loop_
_entity_poly.entity_id
_entity_poly.type
_entity_poly.pdbx_seq_one_letter_code
_entity_poly.pdbx_strand_id
1 'polypeptide(L)'
;MPFDETEDMLQYLFPSPLGWSISNTPSMGLDNMPHPLLNSNRNIADAEGVPADNSSPQALVQLDALIEDATASYKSQIRQKGITCSFFDTCLSLFFSQFYPSFPIIHEPTWAMKNTSPFVLLNMVAIGSLFIGSADAVSQGELLWEVAYVAASTRWHHVYEHSSGELISKCQIVTCAALGQLYAMLSKSARLRQVSQTVHSWPFSWARRLGMFEVEEYRLQDLPDVSDPLQTKLEKWKTWAALECRRRAVHGLFIIDAHLARYSGGFPVGKHVLNPLPLTAVDAIFEARTVDDWITQMRQHWTQQPSFRNVYLSIFGDGPLKMPVDSLFSIFVLLEGLQAVITESNLASGQGVGLPSKKQIQRALIRTRNALQNGLDPGVDTLEIYLRWHALCLDHIIDTSRLQRELCRHRDFPQNIFTSGMDTWKNTDHLRSWTKSTEGRKALLHGIAIQDIAQRLSIGRAYGAGTLAAVLAAGTIYCTFCTVDQHDVAVPRCVNWNLVADWDDDYAHGDNSLQVRECRAFFQGKLLPSGCRRLNLRLSLYQLQTTLRTMSAQWGIAEEMRQVLLHWTSLGLGS
;
A
#
# COMPACT_ATOMS: atom_id res chain seq x y z
N MET A 1 2.92 3.99 29.42
CA MET A 1 2.38 5.28 29.85
C MET A 1 2.78 6.31 28.82
N PRO A 2 1.92 7.28 28.51
CA PRO A 2 2.34 8.46 27.74
C PRO A 2 3.46 9.21 28.47
N PHE A 3 4.16 10.09 27.75
CA PHE A 3 5.22 10.92 28.32
C PHE A 3 4.60 12.06 29.14
N ASP A 4 5.09 12.27 30.37
CA ASP A 4 4.58 13.34 31.25
C ASP A 4 5.04 14.72 30.78
N GLU A 5 6.28 14.82 30.26
CA GLU A 5 6.86 16.05 29.73
C GLU A 5 7.43 15.87 28.30
N THR A 6 7.45 16.96 27.52
CA THR A 6 8.04 16.97 26.17
C THR A 6 9.53 16.62 26.17
N GLU A 7 10.26 16.94 27.25
CA GLU A 7 11.68 16.60 27.36
C GLU A 7 11.91 15.09 27.56
N ASP A 8 11.02 14.40 28.29
CA ASP A 8 11.07 12.94 28.41
C ASP A 8 10.84 12.27 27.05
N MET A 9 9.87 12.79 26.27
CA MET A 9 9.63 12.34 24.90
C MET A 9 10.87 12.55 24.02
N LEU A 10 11.48 13.74 24.06
CA LEU A 10 12.69 14.03 23.28
C LEU A 10 13.88 13.16 23.70
N GLN A 11 14.02 12.87 24.99
CA GLN A 11 15.04 11.97 25.50
C GLN A 11 14.83 10.53 25.03
N TYR A 12 13.58 10.08 24.99
CA TYR A 12 13.24 8.76 24.45
C TYR A 12 13.47 8.67 22.93
N LEU A 13 13.08 9.70 22.18
CA LEU A 13 13.22 9.74 20.72
C LEU A 13 14.68 9.88 20.28
N PHE A 14 15.49 10.59 21.07
CA PHE A 14 16.90 10.86 20.81
C PHE A 14 17.73 10.59 22.07
N PRO A 15 17.94 9.31 22.43
CA PRO A 15 18.85 8.96 23.52
C PRO A 15 20.25 9.53 23.24
N SER A 16 20.96 10.00 24.27
CA SER A 16 22.34 10.53 24.15
C SER A 16 23.26 9.59 23.34
N PRO A 17 24.36 10.08 22.74
CA PRO A 17 25.28 9.24 21.94
C PRO A 17 25.74 7.98 22.67
N LEU A 18 25.95 8.07 23.99
CA LEU A 18 26.30 6.94 24.88
C LEU A 18 25.14 5.98 25.20
N GLY A 19 23.88 6.38 24.99
CA GLY A 19 22.71 5.48 25.09
C GLY A 19 22.59 4.52 23.90
N TRP A 20 23.38 4.76 22.86
CA TRP A 20 23.60 3.88 21.71
C TRP A 20 25.03 3.30 21.78
N SER A 21 25.53 2.98 22.98
CA SER A 21 26.96 2.72 23.23
C SER A 21 27.54 1.58 22.38
N ILE A 22 28.55 2.00 21.62
CA ILE A 22 29.61 1.23 20.96
C ILE A 22 30.29 0.31 21.97
N SER A 23 30.47 -0.96 21.63
CA SER A 23 31.57 -1.77 22.17
C SER A 23 32.23 -2.55 21.04
N ASN A 24 33.52 -2.24 20.84
CA ASN A 24 34.50 -2.78 19.89
C ASN A 24 34.09 -3.99 19.03
N THR A 25 33.97 -3.80 17.71
CA THR A 25 33.97 -4.88 16.72
C THR A 25 35.39 -5.31 16.36
N PRO A 26 35.69 -6.62 16.21
CA PRO A 26 36.80 -7.09 15.40
C PRO A 26 36.45 -6.96 13.92
N SER A 27 37.44 -6.59 13.11
CA SER A 27 37.35 -6.34 11.67
C SER A 27 36.79 -7.52 10.85
N MET A 28 35.82 -7.27 9.95
CA MET A 28 35.66 -8.04 8.72
C MET A 28 35.30 -7.13 7.54
N GLY A 29 35.87 -7.47 6.38
CA GLY A 29 36.12 -6.60 5.22
C GLY A 29 34.90 -6.06 4.47
N LEU A 30 35.07 -4.83 3.97
CA LEU A 30 34.10 -3.95 3.33
C LEU A 30 34.12 -4.02 1.79
N ASP A 31 34.54 -5.13 1.18
CA ASP A 31 34.88 -5.12 -0.26
C ASP A 31 33.73 -5.31 -1.26
N ASN A 32 32.44 -5.26 -0.86
CA ASN A 32 31.35 -5.56 -1.82
C ASN A 32 30.02 -4.82 -1.62
N MET A 33 30.02 -3.49 -1.54
CA MET A 33 28.79 -2.69 -1.69
C MET A 33 28.98 -1.52 -2.67
N PRO A 34 28.10 -1.33 -3.67
CA PRO A 34 28.10 -0.14 -4.50
C PRO A 34 27.56 1.06 -3.72
N HIS A 35 28.35 2.12 -3.61
CA HIS A 35 27.90 3.43 -3.13
C HIS A 35 27.05 4.12 -4.21
N PRO A 36 25.89 4.69 -3.86
CA PRO A 36 25.41 5.84 -4.61
C PRO A 36 25.13 7.04 -3.69
N LEU A 37 25.44 8.22 -4.25
CA LEU A 37 25.03 9.56 -3.83
C LEU A 37 25.93 10.30 -2.82
N LEU A 38 27.10 10.72 -3.30
CA LEU A 38 27.63 12.06 -3.01
C LEU A 38 28.01 12.71 -4.34
N ASN A 39 27.04 13.38 -4.98
CA ASN A 39 27.31 14.20 -6.14
C ASN A 39 27.73 15.60 -5.65
N SER A 40 29.02 15.76 -5.37
CA SER A 40 29.63 17.09 -5.19
C SER A 40 30.71 17.26 -6.25
N ASN A 41 30.35 17.94 -7.34
CA ASN A 41 31.31 18.49 -8.28
C ASN A 41 32.23 19.48 -7.53
N ARG A 42 33.44 19.05 -7.22
CA ARG A 42 34.58 19.94 -7.02
C ARG A 42 35.75 19.38 -7.80
N ASN A 43 36.17 20.14 -8.81
CA ASN A 43 37.43 19.95 -9.51
C ASN A 43 38.57 19.90 -8.49
N ILE A 44 39.25 18.76 -8.41
CA ILE A 44 40.59 18.68 -7.80
C ILE A 44 41.47 18.02 -8.87
N ALA A 45 42.05 18.87 -9.70
CA ALA A 45 43.31 18.54 -10.34
C ALA A 45 44.42 18.68 -9.29
N ASP A 46 45.35 17.75 -9.32
CA ASP A 46 46.68 17.77 -8.69
C ASP A 46 46.73 17.67 -7.15
N ALA A 47 46.83 16.42 -6.67
CA ALA A 47 47.60 16.09 -5.47
C ALA A 47 48.03 14.62 -5.53
N GLU A 48 49.24 14.38 -6.03
CA GLU A 48 49.94 13.11 -5.88
C GLU A 48 50.27 12.85 -4.39
N GLY A 49 49.99 11.63 -3.93
CA GLY A 49 50.64 11.02 -2.76
C GLY A 49 50.01 11.27 -1.38
N VAL A 50 49.02 10.46 -0.99
CA VAL A 50 48.71 10.21 0.44
C VAL A 50 48.52 8.70 0.65
N PRO A 51 49.20 8.06 1.61
CA PRO A 51 49.08 6.63 1.87
C PRO A 51 47.73 6.28 2.49
N ALA A 52 47.18 5.13 2.10
CA ALA A 52 45.81 4.69 2.30
C ALA A 52 45.43 4.20 3.72
N ASP A 53 46.07 4.67 4.79
CA ASP A 53 45.95 4.02 6.12
C ASP A 53 45.47 4.93 7.29
N ASN A 54 45.02 6.17 7.02
CA ASN A 54 44.59 7.10 8.09
C ASN A 54 43.22 7.80 7.87
N SER A 55 42.51 7.51 6.77
CA SER A 55 41.27 8.22 6.43
C SER A 55 40.00 7.66 7.10
N SER A 56 39.99 6.39 7.51
CA SER A 56 38.79 5.74 8.10
C SER A 56 38.40 6.30 9.48
N PRO A 57 39.32 6.48 10.46
CA PRO A 57 38.94 6.97 11.79
C PRO A 57 38.46 8.43 11.78
N GLN A 58 39.10 9.28 10.97
CA GLN A 58 38.67 10.68 10.81
C GLN A 58 37.31 10.79 10.11
N ALA A 59 37.04 9.95 9.10
CA ALA A 59 35.73 9.92 8.45
C ALA A 59 34.60 9.49 9.40
N LEU A 60 34.86 8.53 10.28
CA LEU A 60 33.90 8.09 11.30
C LEU A 60 33.66 9.18 12.35
N VAL A 61 34.70 9.84 12.85
CA VAL A 61 34.56 10.98 13.80
C VAL A 61 33.79 12.14 13.16
N GLN A 62 34.05 12.45 11.88
CA GLN A 62 33.30 13.47 11.15
C GLN A 62 31.83 13.07 10.94
N LEU A 63 31.55 11.79 10.66
CA LEU A 63 30.19 11.28 10.54
C LEU A 63 29.43 11.38 11.87
N ASP A 64 30.05 11.01 12.99
CA ASP A 64 29.44 11.12 14.31
C ASP A 64 29.12 12.57 14.68
N ALA A 65 30.04 13.50 14.43
CA ALA A 65 29.82 14.92 14.65
C ALA A 65 28.67 15.49 13.77
N LEU A 66 28.59 15.08 12.50
CA LEU A 66 27.49 15.47 11.61
C LEU A 66 26.14 14.93 12.10
N ILE A 67 26.11 13.73 12.67
CA ILE A 67 24.88 13.16 13.20
C ILE A 67 24.48 13.84 14.51
N GLU A 68 25.42 14.21 15.38
CA GLU A 68 25.15 14.99 16.58
C GLU A 68 24.56 16.37 16.24
N ASP A 69 25.14 17.07 15.26
CA ASP A 69 24.63 18.35 14.77
C ASP A 69 23.23 18.21 14.15
N ALA A 70 23.01 17.18 13.34
CA ALA A 70 21.69 16.86 12.79
C ALA A 70 20.67 16.58 13.92
N THR A 71 21.06 15.83 14.94
CA THR A 71 20.20 15.52 16.10
C THR A 71 19.84 16.78 16.88
N ALA A 72 20.79 17.67 17.13
CA ALA A 72 20.55 18.96 17.80
C ALA A 72 19.63 19.86 16.96
N SER A 73 19.84 19.90 15.64
CA SER A 73 19.00 20.61 14.69
C SER A 73 17.55 20.09 14.71
N TYR A 74 17.35 18.77 14.68
CA TYR A 74 16.01 18.18 14.78
C TYR A 74 15.32 18.48 16.10
N LYS A 75 16.02 18.38 17.25
CA LYS A 75 15.46 18.77 18.55
C LYS A 75 15.00 20.23 18.55
N SER A 76 15.80 21.13 17.96
CA SER A 76 15.44 22.55 17.81
C SER A 76 14.20 22.74 16.92
N GLN A 77 14.14 22.07 15.77
CA GLN A 77 13.00 22.15 14.85
C GLN A 77 11.71 21.58 15.45
N ILE A 78 11.79 20.50 16.22
CA ILE A 78 10.65 19.90 16.94
C ILE A 78 10.09 20.90 17.96
N ARG A 79 10.97 21.58 18.73
CA ARG A 79 10.56 22.65 19.64
C ARG A 79 9.94 23.83 18.91
N GLN A 80 10.57 24.28 17.81
CA GLN A 80 10.09 25.42 17.02
C GLN A 80 8.71 25.14 16.40
N LYS A 81 8.47 23.91 15.94
CA LYS A 81 7.17 23.47 15.42
C LYS A 81 6.13 23.21 16.51
N GLY A 82 6.46 23.35 17.79
CA GLY A 82 5.52 23.14 18.90
C GLY A 82 5.02 21.70 19.01
N ILE A 83 5.85 20.71 18.67
CA ILE A 83 5.49 19.29 18.82
C ILE A 83 5.61 18.91 20.30
N THR A 84 4.46 18.67 20.94
CA THR A 84 4.36 18.35 22.38
C THR A 84 4.07 16.86 22.62
N CYS A 85 4.21 16.40 23.87
CA CYS A 85 3.73 15.08 24.28
C CYS A 85 2.22 14.89 24.01
N SER A 86 1.39 15.93 24.22
CA SER A 86 -0.05 15.87 23.94
C SER A 86 -0.38 15.70 22.46
N PHE A 87 0.39 16.34 21.57
CA PHE A 87 0.29 16.11 20.13
C PHE A 87 0.67 14.67 19.78
N PHE A 88 1.76 14.17 20.35
CA PHE A 88 2.23 12.80 20.14
C PHE A 88 1.18 11.76 20.55
N ASP A 89 0.60 11.90 21.74
CA ASP A 89 -0.45 11.00 22.25
C ASP A 89 -1.73 11.05 21.41
N THR A 90 -2.12 12.26 20.99
CA THR A 90 -3.28 12.45 20.10
C THR A 90 -3.06 11.73 18.77
N CYS A 91 -1.88 11.88 18.17
CA CYS A 91 -1.54 11.20 16.92
C CYS A 91 -1.53 9.67 17.08
N LEU A 92 -0.99 9.14 18.18
CA LEU A 92 -1.01 7.69 18.43
C LEU A 92 -2.43 7.14 18.61
N SER A 93 -3.29 7.88 19.31
CA SER A 93 -4.71 7.52 19.43
C SER A 93 -5.40 7.50 18.06
N LEU A 94 -5.12 8.48 17.21
CA LEU A 94 -5.63 8.55 15.84
C LEU A 94 -5.06 7.44 14.94
N PHE A 95 -3.80 7.07 15.12
CA PHE A 95 -3.19 5.94 14.42
C PHE A 95 -3.95 4.64 14.69
N PHE A 96 -4.21 4.30 15.96
CA PHE A 96 -4.92 3.06 16.31
C PHE A 96 -6.41 3.12 15.99
N SER A 97 -7.06 4.27 16.14
CA SER A 97 -8.51 4.38 15.90
C SER A 97 -8.89 4.50 14.42
N GLN A 98 -8.07 5.17 13.59
CA GLN A 98 -8.43 5.48 12.19
C GLN A 98 -7.60 4.72 11.16
N PHE A 99 -6.29 4.55 11.37
CA PHE A 99 -5.40 3.93 10.37
C PHE A 99 -5.24 2.42 10.57
N TYR A 100 -5.01 1.99 11.81
CA TYR A 100 -4.73 0.60 12.16
C TYR A 100 -5.74 -0.42 11.61
N PRO A 101 -7.07 -0.17 11.60
CA PRO A 101 -8.04 -1.12 11.04
C PRO A 101 -7.78 -1.48 9.58
N SER A 102 -7.25 -0.54 8.78
CA SER A 102 -6.98 -0.74 7.35
C SER A 102 -5.61 -1.37 7.07
N PHE A 103 -4.67 -1.29 8.03
CA PHE A 103 -3.31 -1.82 7.87
C PHE A 103 -2.76 -2.42 9.18
N PRO A 104 -3.35 -3.54 9.65
CA PRO A 104 -3.13 -4.08 10.98
C PRO A 104 -1.81 -4.89 11.09
N ILE A 105 -0.67 -4.23 10.97
CA ILE A 105 0.67 -4.88 11.03
C ILE A 105 1.30 -4.91 12.44
N ILE A 106 0.64 -4.28 13.42
CA ILE A 106 1.02 -4.25 14.83
C ILE A 106 -0.12 -4.88 15.65
N HIS A 107 0.18 -5.72 16.64
CA HIS A 107 -0.85 -6.28 17.51
C HIS A 107 -1.11 -5.34 18.69
N GLU A 108 -2.10 -4.44 18.55
CA GLU A 108 -2.46 -3.42 19.54
C GLU A 108 -2.60 -3.98 20.97
N PRO A 109 -3.28 -5.12 21.23
CA PRO A 109 -3.49 -5.63 22.58
C PRO A 109 -2.20 -6.02 23.34
N THR A 110 -1.14 -6.40 22.61
CA THR A 110 0.17 -6.73 23.21
C THR A 110 1.19 -5.61 23.06
N TRP A 111 0.84 -4.55 22.35
CA TRP A 111 1.74 -3.46 22.05
C TRP A 111 2.01 -2.61 23.30
N ALA A 112 3.25 -2.16 23.45
CA ALA A 112 3.64 -1.25 24.51
C ALA A 112 4.61 -0.22 23.95
N MET A 113 4.26 1.06 24.10
CA MET A 113 5.08 2.20 23.68
C MET A 113 6.54 2.06 24.15
N LYS A 114 6.75 1.74 25.43
CA LYS A 114 8.08 1.59 26.06
C LYS A 114 8.98 0.52 25.42
N ASN A 115 8.39 -0.43 24.69
CA ASN A 115 9.10 -1.52 24.03
C ASN A 115 9.18 -1.29 22.51
N THR A 116 8.78 -0.11 22.03
CA THR A 116 8.69 0.20 20.59
C THR A 116 9.81 1.15 20.20
N SER A 117 10.54 0.80 19.14
CA SER A 117 11.60 1.63 18.57
C SER A 117 11.08 3.06 18.32
N PRO A 118 11.87 4.08 18.69
CA PRO A 118 11.58 5.47 18.36
C PRO A 118 11.19 5.69 16.89
N PHE A 119 11.81 4.97 15.95
CA PHE A 119 11.53 5.14 14.52
C PHE A 119 10.16 4.62 14.10
N VAL A 120 9.70 3.53 14.72
CA VAL A 120 8.33 3.04 14.50
C VAL A 120 7.34 4.06 15.07
N LEU A 121 7.57 4.56 16.28
CA LEU A 121 6.71 5.56 16.91
C LEU A 121 6.61 6.85 16.10
N LEU A 122 7.75 7.37 15.60
CA LEU A 122 7.76 8.55 14.74
C LEU A 122 6.91 8.36 13.48
N ASN A 123 6.97 7.20 12.84
CA ASN A 123 6.12 6.89 11.69
C ASN A 123 4.64 6.72 12.07
N MET A 124 4.34 6.10 13.22
CA MET A 124 2.97 6.01 13.73
C MET A 124 2.37 7.39 13.99
N VAL A 125 3.15 8.30 14.60
CA VAL A 125 2.74 9.68 14.89
C VAL A 125 2.60 10.49 13.60
N ALA A 126 3.53 10.34 12.64
CA ALA A 126 3.42 10.98 11.34
C ALA A 126 2.13 10.58 10.60
N ILE A 127 1.78 9.28 10.60
CA ILE A 127 0.52 8.81 10.04
C ILE A 127 -0.67 9.34 10.84
N GLY A 128 -0.60 9.31 12.17
CA GLY A 128 -1.65 9.80 13.07
C GLY A 128 -1.96 11.28 12.88
N SER A 129 -0.94 12.10 12.59
CA SER A 129 -1.11 13.55 12.41
C SER A 129 -1.94 13.91 11.18
N LEU A 130 -2.02 13.01 10.19
CA LEU A 130 -2.87 13.18 9.01
C LEU A 130 -4.35 13.24 9.39
N PHE A 131 -4.75 12.61 10.49
CA PHE A 131 -6.15 12.55 10.93
C PHE A 131 -6.56 13.69 11.87
N ILE A 132 -5.65 14.62 12.19
CA ILE A 132 -5.96 15.82 12.98
C ILE A 132 -6.73 16.84 12.13
N GLY A 133 -6.52 16.85 10.81
CA GLY A 133 -7.22 17.75 9.89
C GLY A 133 -6.68 19.19 9.85
N SER A 134 -5.45 19.42 10.32
CA SER A 134 -4.77 20.73 10.23
C SER A 134 -3.48 20.65 9.41
N ALA A 135 -3.19 21.70 8.65
CA ALA A 135 -1.96 21.77 7.84
C ALA A 135 -0.69 21.78 8.70
N ASP A 136 -0.79 22.33 9.92
CA ASP A 136 0.31 22.34 10.89
C ASP A 136 0.63 20.92 11.38
N ALA A 137 -0.38 20.13 11.74
CA ALA A 137 -0.21 18.74 12.13
C ALA A 137 0.41 17.88 11.03
N VAL A 138 0.02 18.10 9.76
CA VAL A 138 0.65 17.45 8.61
C VAL A 138 2.12 17.85 8.49
N SER A 139 2.45 19.12 8.68
CA SER A 139 3.84 19.61 8.64
C SER A 139 4.68 19.08 9.80
N GLN A 140 4.11 18.95 10.99
CA GLN A 140 4.74 18.31 12.16
C GLN A 140 5.00 16.82 11.89
N GLY A 141 4.02 16.10 11.34
CA GLY A 141 4.16 14.70 10.95
C GLY A 141 5.23 14.48 9.88
N GLU A 142 5.31 15.36 8.88
CA GLU A 142 6.37 15.31 7.85
C GLU A 142 7.77 15.46 8.47
N LEU A 143 7.96 16.39 9.42
CA LEU A 143 9.24 16.50 10.14
C LEU A 143 9.58 15.21 10.91
N LEU A 144 8.62 14.63 11.62
CA LEU A 144 8.84 13.41 12.40
C LEU A 144 9.16 12.20 11.49
N TRP A 145 8.49 12.10 10.35
CA TRP A 145 8.81 11.11 9.32
C TRP A 145 10.23 11.29 8.78
N GLU A 146 10.64 12.53 8.49
CA GLU A 146 11.99 12.83 7.98
C GLU A 146 13.07 12.44 8.99
N VAL A 147 12.86 12.74 10.27
CA VAL A 147 13.75 12.29 11.36
C VAL A 147 13.90 10.77 11.33
N ALA A 148 12.78 10.03 11.26
CA ALA A 148 12.80 8.58 11.23
C ALA A 148 13.52 8.03 9.99
N TYR A 149 13.26 8.62 8.82
CA TYR A 149 13.86 8.23 7.55
C TYR A 149 15.38 8.48 7.53
N VAL A 150 15.84 9.66 7.96
CA VAL A 150 17.27 10.01 8.02
C VAL A 150 17.99 9.10 9.00
N ALA A 151 17.41 8.89 10.19
CA ALA A 151 18.01 8.01 11.19
C ALA A 151 18.09 6.55 10.70
N ALA A 152 17.02 6.05 10.06
CA ALA A 152 17.02 4.71 9.47
C ALA A 152 18.06 4.60 8.34
N SER A 153 18.13 5.55 7.42
CA SER A 153 19.06 5.50 6.28
C SER A 153 20.54 5.63 6.66
N THR A 154 20.85 6.31 7.76
CA THR A 154 22.24 6.54 8.21
C THR A 154 22.74 5.49 9.20
N ARG A 155 21.86 4.92 10.04
CA ARG A 155 22.25 4.02 11.14
C ARG A 155 21.74 2.58 11.01
N TRP A 156 21.16 2.19 9.87
CA TRP A 156 20.58 0.85 9.70
C TRP A 156 21.58 -0.29 9.96
N HIS A 157 22.84 -0.13 9.58
CA HIS A 157 23.89 -1.13 9.81
C HIS A 157 24.08 -1.42 11.31
N HIS A 158 24.14 -0.36 12.13
CA HIS A 158 24.30 -0.49 13.57
C HIS A 158 23.05 -1.05 14.26
N VAL A 159 21.87 -0.58 13.84
CA VAL A 159 20.57 -1.11 14.30
C VAL A 159 20.46 -2.60 13.97
N TYR A 160 20.97 -3.03 12.81
CA TYR A 160 21.02 -4.43 12.40
C TYR A 160 21.97 -5.27 13.27
N GLU A 161 23.21 -4.83 13.50
CA GLU A 161 24.20 -5.57 14.29
C GLU A 161 23.74 -5.82 15.74
N HIS A 162 23.07 -4.83 16.33
CA HIS A 162 22.55 -4.89 17.70
C HIS A 162 21.16 -5.56 17.81
N SER A 163 20.45 -5.76 16.69
CA SER A 163 19.14 -6.45 16.65
C SER A 163 19.27 -7.94 16.31
N SER A 164 20.48 -8.49 16.33
CA SER A 164 20.82 -9.82 15.82
C SER A 164 20.11 -10.99 16.52
N GLY A 165 19.62 -10.83 17.76
CA GLY A 165 18.94 -11.90 18.51
C GLY A 165 17.42 -11.92 18.43
N GLU A 166 16.74 -10.85 18.84
CA GLU A 166 15.30 -10.90 19.17
C GLU A 166 14.37 -10.60 17.99
N LEU A 167 13.41 -11.49 17.74
CA LEU A 167 12.38 -11.36 16.69
C LEU A 167 11.65 -10.01 16.74
N ILE A 168 11.35 -9.51 17.95
CA ILE A 168 10.63 -8.25 18.14
C ILE A 168 11.40 -7.08 17.52
N SER A 169 12.70 -7.01 17.75
CA SER A 169 13.57 -5.96 17.19
C SER A 169 13.61 -6.02 15.66
N LYS A 170 13.72 -7.22 15.08
CA LYS A 170 13.68 -7.44 13.63
C LYS A 170 12.33 -7.02 13.02
N CYS A 171 11.22 -7.33 13.71
CA CYS A 171 9.88 -6.90 13.30
C CYS A 171 9.73 -5.39 13.27
N GLN A 172 10.30 -4.68 14.26
CA GLN A 172 10.21 -3.22 14.32
C GLN A 172 10.92 -2.54 13.15
N ILE A 173 12.05 -3.06 12.68
CA ILE A 173 12.75 -2.52 11.50
C ILE A 173 11.85 -2.62 10.25
N VAL A 174 11.29 -3.79 10.00
CA VAL A 174 10.41 -3.99 8.83
C VAL A 174 9.10 -3.20 8.96
N THR A 175 8.54 -3.11 10.17
CA THR A 175 7.36 -2.29 10.46
C THR A 175 7.66 -0.81 10.20
N CYS A 176 8.79 -0.30 10.67
CA CYS A 176 9.25 1.06 10.40
C CYS A 176 9.36 1.31 8.89
N ALA A 177 9.97 0.38 8.16
CA ALA A 177 10.12 0.48 6.71
C ALA A 177 8.76 0.48 5.99
N ALA A 178 7.83 -0.37 6.40
CA ALA A 178 6.48 -0.45 5.83
C ALA A 178 5.68 0.85 6.07
N LEU A 179 5.59 1.30 7.32
CA LEU A 179 4.86 2.54 7.67
C LEU A 179 5.49 3.76 7.01
N GLY A 180 6.83 3.85 7.00
CA GLY A 180 7.55 4.96 6.38
C GLY A 180 7.36 5.01 4.87
N GLN A 181 7.41 3.87 4.19
CA GLN A 181 7.12 3.79 2.75
C GLN A 181 5.69 4.18 2.42
N LEU A 182 4.72 3.70 3.21
CA LEU A 182 3.31 4.01 3.00
C LEU A 182 3.04 5.51 3.16
N TYR A 183 3.55 6.13 4.24
CA TYR A 183 3.43 7.57 4.45
C TYR A 183 4.03 8.37 3.29
N ALA A 184 5.25 8.02 2.88
CA ALA A 184 5.95 8.72 1.80
C ALA A 184 5.24 8.57 0.46
N MET A 185 4.79 7.36 0.12
CA MET A 185 4.06 7.04 -1.11
C MET A 185 2.76 7.85 -1.24
N LEU A 186 2.05 8.07 -0.13
CA LEU A 186 0.76 8.77 -0.11
C LEU A 186 0.87 10.25 0.30
N SER A 187 2.09 10.76 0.47
CA SER A 187 2.34 12.14 0.90
C SER A 187 1.90 13.16 -0.14
N LYS A 188 1.55 14.37 0.33
CA LYS A 188 1.38 15.55 -0.53
C LYS A 188 2.70 15.98 -1.18
N SER A 189 3.82 15.74 -0.49
CA SER A 189 5.16 16.10 -0.93
C SER A 189 5.63 15.19 -2.07
N ALA A 190 5.75 15.75 -3.29
CA ALA A 190 6.25 15.03 -4.45
C ALA A 190 7.67 14.47 -4.23
N ARG A 191 8.49 15.20 -3.47
CA ARG A 191 9.83 14.75 -3.06
C ARG A 191 9.76 13.46 -2.25
N LEU A 192 8.86 13.37 -1.25
CA LEU A 192 8.72 12.16 -0.45
C LEU A 192 8.22 10.97 -1.28
N ARG A 193 7.28 11.22 -2.19
CA ARG A 193 6.83 10.17 -3.12
C ARG A 193 7.98 9.68 -4.01
N GLN A 194 8.79 10.58 -4.55
CA GLN A 194 9.97 10.21 -5.34
C GLN A 194 10.98 9.40 -4.51
N VAL A 195 11.19 9.77 -3.24
CA VAL A 195 12.03 9.00 -2.30
C VAL A 195 11.49 7.58 -2.15
N SER A 196 10.19 7.40 -1.88
CA SER A 196 9.57 6.08 -1.72
C SER A 196 9.78 5.17 -2.94
N GLN A 197 9.66 5.73 -4.14
CA GLN A 197 9.89 5.03 -5.40
C GLN A 197 11.37 4.69 -5.62
N THR A 198 12.29 5.59 -5.24
CA THR A 198 13.74 5.38 -5.38
C THR A 198 14.24 4.27 -4.46
N VAL A 199 13.74 4.24 -3.22
CA VAL A 199 14.12 3.24 -2.21
C VAL A 199 13.14 2.06 -2.14
N HIS A 200 12.34 1.84 -3.17
CA HIS A 200 11.28 0.83 -3.25
C HIS A 200 11.74 -0.57 -2.84
N SER A 201 12.95 -0.97 -3.23
CA SER A 201 13.49 -2.31 -2.95
C SER A 201 14.14 -2.49 -1.56
N TRP A 202 14.33 -1.40 -0.81
CA TRP A 202 15.04 -1.42 0.48
C TRP A 202 14.30 -2.23 1.55
N PRO A 203 12.99 -2.03 1.81
CA PRO A 203 12.27 -2.80 2.83
C PRO A 203 12.34 -4.31 2.61
N PHE A 204 12.19 -4.78 1.37
CA PHE A 204 12.33 -6.20 1.04
C PHE A 204 13.75 -6.71 1.26
N SER A 205 14.75 -5.88 0.95
CA SER A 205 16.15 -6.24 1.16
C SER A 205 16.48 -6.37 2.64
N TRP A 206 15.94 -5.49 3.49
CA TRP A 206 16.04 -5.62 4.94
C TRP A 206 15.28 -6.83 5.47
N ALA A 207 14.03 -7.03 5.04
CA ALA A 207 13.23 -8.18 5.46
C ALA A 207 13.93 -9.52 5.13
N ARG A 208 14.58 -9.64 3.96
CA ARG A 208 15.38 -10.82 3.61
C ARG A 208 16.60 -10.99 4.52
N ARG A 209 17.38 -9.93 4.73
CA ARG A 209 18.59 -9.98 5.59
C ARG A 209 18.26 -10.28 7.05
N LEU A 210 17.05 -9.94 7.50
CA LEU A 210 16.56 -10.18 8.85
C LEU A 210 15.86 -11.54 9.03
N GLY A 211 15.81 -12.40 8.00
CA GLY A 211 15.14 -13.70 8.09
C GLY A 211 13.61 -13.62 8.21
N MET A 212 13.01 -12.50 7.77
CA MET A 212 11.57 -12.23 8.00
C MET A 212 10.64 -13.09 7.14
N PHE A 213 11.21 -13.79 6.15
CA PHE A 213 10.50 -14.75 5.30
C PHE A 213 10.52 -16.18 5.87
N GLU A 214 11.18 -16.40 7.01
CA GLU A 214 11.23 -17.71 7.66
C GLU A 214 9.85 -18.11 8.21
N VAL A 215 9.45 -19.34 7.92
CA VAL A 215 8.13 -19.89 8.26
C VAL A 215 8.22 -20.63 9.58
N GLU A 216 8.24 -19.89 10.68
CA GLU A 216 8.00 -20.44 12.01
C GLU A 216 6.51 -20.27 12.34
N GLU A 217 5.80 -21.39 12.46
CA GLU A 217 4.39 -21.42 12.83
C GLU A 217 4.24 -21.71 14.32
N TYR A 218 3.40 -20.91 14.99
CA TYR A 218 2.96 -21.23 16.34
C TYR A 218 2.14 -22.51 16.28
N ARG A 219 2.44 -23.51 17.12
CA ARG A 219 1.71 -24.78 17.07
C ARG A 219 0.62 -24.78 18.12
N LEU A 220 -0.52 -25.41 17.83
CA LEU A 220 -1.62 -25.51 18.79
C LEU A 220 -1.21 -26.21 20.10
N GLN A 221 -0.26 -27.14 20.03
CA GLN A 221 0.33 -27.79 21.21
C GLN A 221 1.09 -26.83 22.14
N ASP A 222 1.56 -25.70 21.60
CA ASP A 222 2.27 -24.68 22.38
C ASP A 222 1.27 -23.74 23.08
N LEU A 223 -0.03 -23.80 22.77
CA LEU A 223 -1.09 -23.01 23.40
C LEU A 223 -1.18 -23.33 24.91
N PRO A 224 -1.24 -22.32 25.79
CA PRO A 224 -1.42 -22.57 27.22
C PRO A 224 -2.82 -23.09 27.56
N ASP A 225 -2.94 -23.75 28.71
CA ASP A 225 -4.25 -24.02 29.29
C ASP A 225 -4.83 -22.79 30.01
N VAL A 226 -6.15 -22.75 30.15
CA VAL A 226 -6.84 -21.70 30.91
C VAL A 226 -6.37 -21.68 32.37
N SER A 227 -6.05 -22.85 32.93
CA SER A 227 -5.53 -22.99 34.30
C SER A 227 -4.05 -22.60 34.46
N ASP A 228 -3.30 -22.38 33.38
CA ASP A 228 -1.90 -21.99 33.47
C ASP A 228 -1.73 -20.62 34.15
N PRO A 229 -0.59 -20.37 34.83
CA PRO A 229 -0.31 -19.07 35.43
C PRO A 229 -0.43 -17.94 34.40
N LEU A 230 -1.05 -16.82 34.81
CA LEU A 230 -1.30 -15.67 33.93
C LEU A 230 -0.03 -15.19 33.20
N GLN A 231 1.11 -15.16 33.90
CA GLN A 231 2.39 -14.74 33.33
C GLN A 231 2.81 -15.64 32.15
N THR A 232 2.69 -16.96 32.30
CA THR A 232 2.98 -17.93 31.23
C THR A 232 2.05 -17.75 30.04
N LYS A 233 0.75 -17.50 30.31
CA LYS A 233 -0.23 -17.21 29.25
C LYS A 233 0.16 -15.95 28.47
N LEU A 234 0.50 -14.87 29.17
CA LEU A 234 0.90 -13.59 28.58
C LEU A 234 2.18 -13.70 27.75
N GLU A 235 3.17 -14.46 28.21
CA GLU A 235 4.42 -14.71 27.48
C GLU A 235 4.14 -15.43 26.16
N LYS A 236 3.37 -16.52 26.21
CA LYS A 236 2.98 -17.27 25.01
C LYS A 236 2.17 -16.44 24.02
N TRP A 237 1.25 -15.60 24.51
CA TRP A 237 0.47 -14.70 23.67
C TRP A 237 1.33 -13.64 22.99
N LYS A 238 2.29 -13.05 23.70
CA LYS A 238 3.27 -12.11 23.13
C LYS A 238 4.15 -12.77 22.07
N THR A 239 4.61 -14.00 22.31
CA THR A 239 5.39 -14.77 21.31
C THR A 239 4.57 -15.02 20.06
N TRP A 240 3.33 -15.49 20.20
CA TRP A 240 2.40 -15.66 19.07
C TRP A 240 2.18 -14.33 18.32
N ALA A 241 1.90 -13.25 19.05
CA ALA A 241 1.66 -11.94 18.46
C ALA A 241 2.89 -11.41 17.72
N ALA A 242 4.10 -11.66 18.20
CA ALA A 242 5.34 -11.29 17.51
C ALA A 242 5.51 -12.07 16.19
N LEU A 243 5.23 -13.38 16.18
CA LEU A 243 5.26 -14.21 14.97
C LEU A 243 4.22 -13.75 13.93
N GLU A 244 3.02 -13.39 14.39
CA GLU A 244 1.95 -12.89 13.53
C GLU A 244 2.25 -11.47 13.03
N CYS A 245 2.78 -10.57 13.87
CA CYS A 245 3.26 -9.25 13.46
C CYS A 245 4.39 -9.34 12.42
N ARG A 246 5.34 -10.27 12.56
CA ARG A 246 6.36 -10.54 11.52
C ARG A 246 5.70 -10.81 10.17
N ARG A 247 4.76 -11.76 10.16
CA ARG A 247 4.04 -12.19 8.97
C ARG A 247 3.25 -11.03 8.36
N ARG A 248 2.46 -10.32 9.17
CA ARG A 248 1.68 -9.16 8.75
C ARG A 248 2.54 -8.01 8.24
N ALA A 249 3.70 -7.73 8.83
CA ALA A 249 4.63 -6.71 8.36
C ALA A 249 5.18 -7.04 6.96
N VAL A 250 5.57 -8.29 6.69
CA VAL A 250 6.02 -8.71 5.36
C VAL A 250 4.88 -8.67 4.34
N HIS A 251 3.68 -9.09 4.73
CA HIS A 251 2.48 -8.95 3.89
C HIS A 251 2.13 -7.48 3.58
N GLY A 252 2.30 -6.58 4.55
CA GLY A 252 2.17 -5.15 4.35
C GLY A 252 3.16 -4.62 3.31
N LEU A 253 4.39 -5.15 3.25
CA LEU A 253 5.33 -4.80 2.18
C LEU A 253 4.81 -5.21 0.80
N PHE A 254 4.15 -6.37 0.66
CA PHE A 254 3.55 -6.75 -0.62
C PHE A 254 2.43 -5.79 -1.04
N ILE A 255 1.59 -5.33 -0.11
CA ILE A 255 0.57 -4.32 -0.44
C ILE A 255 1.23 -3.04 -0.99
N ILE A 256 2.27 -2.55 -0.31
CA ILE A 256 3.00 -1.35 -0.70
C ILE A 256 3.72 -1.54 -2.05
N ASP A 257 4.34 -2.72 -2.27
CA ASP A 257 5.08 -3.07 -3.49
C ASP A 257 4.21 -2.96 -4.75
N ALA A 258 2.99 -3.51 -4.70
CA ALA A 258 2.07 -3.48 -5.83
C ALA A 258 1.68 -2.04 -6.20
N HIS A 259 1.47 -1.18 -5.20
CA HIS A 259 1.17 0.23 -5.41
C HIS A 259 2.39 1.01 -5.91
N LEU A 260 3.57 0.82 -5.32
CA LEU A 260 4.80 1.49 -5.74
C LEU A 260 5.23 1.07 -7.15
N ALA A 261 5.11 -0.20 -7.52
CA ALA A 261 5.32 -0.67 -8.89
C ALA A 261 4.45 0.09 -9.89
N ARG A 262 3.16 0.26 -9.56
CA ARG A 262 2.21 1.02 -10.37
C ARG A 262 2.55 2.51 -10.43
N TYR A 263 2.85 3.16 -9.31
CA TYR A 263 3.22 4.59 -9.28
C TYR A 263 4.55 4.87 -10.00
N SER A 264 5.53 3.97 -9.86
CA SER A 264 6.84 4.09 -10.49
C SER A 264 6.88 3.61 -11.94
N GLY A 265 5.79 3.05 -12.47
CA GLY A 265 5.79 2.41 -13.78
C GLY A 265 6.87 1.34 -13.91
N GLY A 266 7.14 0.63 -12.82
CA GLY A 266 8.17 -0.40 -12.72
C GLY A 266 7.58 -1.77 -12.37
N PHE A 267 8.45 -2.77 -12.33
CA PHE A 267 8.07 -4.10 -11.89
C PHE A 267 7.92 -4.16 -10.36
N PRO A 268 6.97 -4.95 -9.84
CA PRO A 268 6.96 -5.34 -8.43
C PRO A 268 8.30 -5.96 -8.03
N VAL A 269 8.80 -5.64 -6.84
CA VAL A 269 10.06 -6.19 -6.31
C VAL A 269 9.83 -7.51 -5.58
N GLY A 270 8.66 -7.65 -4.96
CA GLY A 270 8.24 -8.85 -4.25
C GLY A 270 7.89 -10.02 -5.17
N LYS A 271 8.12 -11.25 -4.71
CA LYS A 271 7.63 -12.48 -5.37
C LYS A 271 6.21 -12.84 -4.90
N HIS A 272 5.25 -11.95 -5.17
CA HIS A 272 3.86 -12.03 -4.65
C HIS A 272 3.21 -13.42 -4.76
N VAL A 273 3.27 -14.02 -5.95
CA VAL A 273 2.53 -15.26 -6.23
C VAL A 273 3.33 -16.54 -6.00
N LEU A 274 4.66 -16.43 -5.86
CA LEU A 274 5.54 -17.57 -5.63
C LEU A 274 5.91 -17.74 -4.15
N ASN A 275 5.53 -16.77 -3.31
CA ASN A 275 5.94 -16.72 -1.92
C ASN A 275 5.37 -17.89 -1.10
N PRO A 276 6.20 -18.69 -0.41
CA PRO A 276 5.75 -19.76 0.47
C PRO A 276 5.21 -19.29 1.82
N LEU A 277 5.21 -17.98 2.13
CA LEU A 277 4.65 -17.47 3.38
C LEU A 277 3.18 -17.89 3.57
N PRO A 278 2.82 -18.41 4.76
CA PRO A 278 1.43 -18.68 5.14
C PRO A 278 0.59 -17.40 5.15
N LEU A 279 -0.72 -17.54 4.92
CA LEU A 279 -1.69 -16.47 5.20
C LEU A 279 -1.66 -16.06 6.67
N THR A 280 -2.23 -14.89 6.95
CA THR A 280 -2.38 -14.39 8.33
C THR A 280 -3.39 -15.22 9.12
N ALA A 281 -3.30 -15.12 10.44
CA ALA A 281 -4.31 -15.68 11.31
C ALA A 281 -5.68 -15.03 11.04
N VAL A 282 -6.74 -15.78 11.37
CA VAL A 282 -8.13 -15.30 11.39
C VAL A 282 -8.21 -14.01 12.21
N ASP A 283 -8.97 -13.02 11.72
CA ASP A 283 -9.00 -11.68 12.32
C ASP A 283 -9.46 -11.73 13.79
N ALA A 284 -10.43 -12.58 14.14
CA ALA A 284 -10.88 -12.77 15.52
C ALA A 284 -9.74 -13.19 16.49
N ILE A 285 -8.77 -13.97 16.03
CA ILE A 285 -7.61 -14.38 16.84
C ILE A 285 -6.66 -13.18 17.06
N PHE A 286 -6.45 -12.38 16.01
CA PHE A 286 -5.57 -11.21 16.03
C PHE A 286 -6.19 -9.99 16.72
N GLU A 287 -7.50 -9.90 16.77
CA GLU A 287 -8.20 -8.79 17.43
C GLU A 287 -8.53 -9.08 18.90
N ALA A 288 -8.24 -10.30 19.37
CA ALA A 288 -8.48 -10.71 20.74
C ALA A 288 -7.84 -9.71 21.72
N ARG A 289 -8.62 -9.16 22.65
CA ARG A 289 -8.16 -8.08 23.54
C ARG A 289 -7.58 -8.57 24.87
N THR A 290 -7.77 -9.84 25.18
CA THR A 290 -7.26 -10.46 26.40
C THR A 290 -6.63 -11.81 26.07
N VAL A 291 -5.76 -12.28 26.96
CA VAL A 291 -5.08 -13.56 26.76
C VAL A 291 -6.05 -14.74 26.79
N ASP A 292 -7.10 -14.67 27.61
CA ASP A 292 -8.10 -15.74 27.71
C ASP A 292 -9.03 -15.76 26.48
N ASP A 293 -9.37 -14.59 25.94
CA ASP A 293 -10.06 -14.47 24.66
C ASP A 293 -9.18 -15.02 23.53
N TRP A 294 -7.91 -14.65 23.46
CA TRP A 294 -6.97 -15.21 22.47
C TRP A 294 -6.90 -16.74 22.53
N ILE A 295 -6.79 -17.34 23.72
CA ILE A 295 -6.81 -18.80 23.90
C ILE A 295 -8.12 -19.39 23.39
N THR A 296 -9.25 -18.74 23.68
CA THR A 296 -10.58 -19.17 23.24
C THR A 296 -10.69 -19.13 21.72
N GLN A 297 -10.32 -18.02 21.09
CA GLN A 297 -10.34 -17.85 19.63
C GLN A 297 -9.38 -18.83 18.93
N MET A 298 -8.18 -19.04 19.48
CA MET A 298 -7.25 -20.06 18.99
C MET A 298 -7.89 -21.45 19.02
N ARG A 299 -8.51 -21.86 20.14
CA ARG A 299 -9.15 -23.19 20.23
C ARG A 299 -10.32 -23.36 19.25
N GLN A 300 -11.06 -22.30 18.97
CA GLN A 300 -12.23 -22.34 18.09
C GLN A 300 -11.87 -22.29 16.60
N HIS A 301 -10.89 -21.46 16.23
CA HIS A 301 -10.62 -21.08 14.83
C HIS A 301 -9.25 -21.52 14.32
N TRP A 302 -8.42 -22.17 15.14
CA TRP A 302 -7.10 -22.61 14.71
C TRP A 302 -7.18 -23.53 13.49
N THR A 303 -6.51 -23.11 12.43
CA THR A 303 -6.33 -23.89 11.21
C THR A 303 -4.93 -23.64 10.68
N GLN A 304 -4.31 -24.67 10.11
CA GLN A 304 -3.07 -24.47 9.38
C GLN A 304 -3.36 -23.62 8.14
N GLN A 305 -2.72 -22.46 8.06
CA GLN A 305 -2.96 -21.51 6.98
C GLN A 305 -2.23 -21.97 5.72
N PRO A 306 -2.89 -21.97 4.54
CA PRO A 306 -2.19 -22.24 3.29
C PRO A 306 -1.18 -21.11 3.01
N SER A 307 -0.17 -21.37 2.19
CA SER A 307 0.70 -20.32 1.68
C SER A 307 0.01 -19.50 0.60
N PHE A 308 0.44 -18.25 0.41
CA PHE A 308 0.01 -17.43 -0.74
C PHE A 308 0.18 -18.18 -2.05
N ARG A 309 1.34 -18.83 -2.24
CA ARG A 309 1.59 -19.69 -3.40
C ARG A 309 0.48 -20.73 -3.62
N ASN A 310 0.07 -21.45 -2.57
CA ASN A 310 -0.97 -22.48 -2.70
C ASN A 310 -2.33 -21.87 -3.07
N VAL A 311 -2.66 -20.70 -2.51
CA VAL A 311 -3.89 -19.98 -2.85
C VAL A 311 -3.86 -19.51 -4.30
N TYR A 312 -2.76 -18.93 -4.78
CA TYR A 312 -2.63 -18.52 -6.18
C TYR A 312 -2.68 -19.70 -7.15
N LEU A 313 -2.03 -20.82 -6.83
CA LEU A 313 -2.18 -22.05 -7.62
C LEU A 313 -3.64 -22.48 -7.72
N SER A 314 -4.40 -22.31 -6.63
CA SER A 314 -5.85 -22.58 -6.62
C SER A 314 -6.65 -21.55 -7.42
N ILE A 315 -6.32 -20.25 -7.35
CA ILE A 315 -6.94 -19.14 -8.09
C ILE A 315 -6.73 -19.27 -9.61
N PHE A 316 -5.55 -19.73 -10.03
CA PHE A 316 -5.20 -19.89 -11.45
C PHE A 316 -5.44 -21.31 -11.99
N GLY A 317 -5.70 -22.30 -11.13
CA GLY A 317 -6.04 -23.67 -11.53
C GLY A 317 -7.50 -23.88 -11.92
N ASP A 318 -7.94 -25.12 -12.05
CA ASP A 318 -9.33 -25.47 -12.40
C ASP A 318 -10.11 -26.11 -11.24
N GLY A 319 -9.45 -26.35 -10.10
CA GLY A 319 -10.03 -27.02 -8.93
C GLY A 319 -10.96 -26.14 -8.08
N PRO A 320 -11.45 -26.63 -6.93
CA PRO A 320 -12.18 -25.80 -5.98
C PRO A 320 -11.27 -24.70 -5.42
N LEU A 321 -11.81 -23.48 -5.29
CA LEU A 321 -11.13 -22.34 -4.69
C LEU A 321 -11.70 -22.07 -3.30
N LYS A 322 -10.85 -22.15 -2.27
CA LYS A 322 -11.15 -21.68 -0.92
C LYS A 322 -10.39 -20.39 -0.66
N MET A 323 -11.11 -19.28 -0.51
CA MET A 323 -10.54 -17.99 -0.13
C MET A 323 -10.50 -17.85 1.39
N PRO A 324 -9.51 -17.13 1.97
CA PRO A 324 -9.42 -16.89 3.40
C PRO A 324 -10.36 -15.77 3.83
N VAL A 325 -11.66 -16.04 3.78
CA VAL A 325 -12.70 -15.04 4.09
C VAL A 325 -12.69 -14.57 5.54
N ASP A 326 -12.05 -15.32 6.42
CA ASP A 326 -11.89 -15.03 7.85
C ASP A 326 -10.69 -14.08 8.15
N SER A 327 -9.94 -13.63 7.13
CA SER A 327 -8.95 -12.56 7.29
C SER A 327 -8.96 -11.55 6.14
N LEU A 328 -9.52 -10.38 6.40
CA LEU A 328 -9.65 -9.28 5.42
C LEU A 328 -8.28 -8.81 4.94
N PHE A 329 -7.31 -8.73 5.85
CA PHE A 329 -5.94 -8.35 5.51
C PHE A 329 -5.30 -9.34 4.53
N SER A 330 -5.51 -10.65 4.72
CA SER A 330 -5.05 -11.66 3.74
C SER A 330 -5.71 -11.49 2.37
N ILE A 331 -7.00 -11.13 2.32
CA ILE A 331 -7.70 -10.86 1.05
C ILE A 331 -7.06 -9.67 0.34
N PHE A 332 -6.79 -8.55 1.03
CA PHE A 332 -6.11 -7.41 0.41
C PHE A 332 -4.75 -7.79 -0.15
N VAL A 333 -3.92 -8.54 0.59
CA VAL A 333 -2.62 -9.01 0.10
C VAL A 333 -2.78 -9.91 -1.14
N LEU A 334 -3.82 -10.75 -1.19
CA LEU A 334 -4.14 -11.57 -2.37
C LEU A 334 -4.55 -10.72 -3.59
N LEU A 335 -5.33 -9.66 -3.37
CA LEU A 335 -5.69 -8.73 -4.43
C LEU A 335 -4.49 -7.95 -4.96
N GLU A 336 -3.55 -7.56 -4.07
CA GLU A 336 -2.34 -6.86 -4.48
C GLU A 336 -1.34 -7.76 -5.23
N GLY A 337 -1.30 -9.06 -4.96
CA GLY A 337 -0.51 -9.95 -5.83
C GLY A 337 -1.18 -10.21 -7.19
N LEU A 338 -2.52 -10.17 -7.30
CA LEU A 338 -3.18 -10.10 -8.61
C LEU A 338 -2.85 -8.79 -9.33
N GLN A 339 -2.79 -7.65 -8.63
CA GLN A 339 -2.30 -6.39 -9.19
C GLN A 339 -0.87 -6.54 -9.72
N ALA A 340 0.03 -7.16 -8.95
CA ALA A 340 1.41 -7.40 -9.36
C ALA A 340 1.47 -8.17 -10.68
N VAL A 341 0.71 -9.27 -10.80
CA VAL A 341 0.61 -10.05 -12.05
C VAL A 341 0.08 -9.21 -13.23
N ILE A 342 -0.94 -8.38 -12.99
CA ILE A 342 -1.49 -7.48 -14.02
C ILE A 342 -0.43 -6.46 -14.46
N THR A 343 0.28 -5.85 -13.51
CA THR A 343 1.36 -4.89 -13.78
C THR A 343 2.48 -5.53 -14.59
N GLU A 344 2.95 -6.73 -14.21
CA GLU A 344 3.97 -7.47 -14.96
C GLU A 344 3.49 -7.82 -16.38
N SER A 345 2.24 -8.27 -16.52
CA SER A 345 1.65 -8.58 -17.82
C SER A 345 1.50 -7.34 -18.72
N ASN A 346 1.15 -6.19 -18.15
CA ASN A 346 1.02 -4.93 -18.89
C ASN A 346 2.39 -4.43 -19.35
N LEU A 347 3.41 -4.54 -18.50
CA LEU A 347 4.80 -4.17 -18.80
C LEU A 347 5.41 -5.05 -19.90
N ALA A 348 5.19 -6.37 -19.83
CA ALA A 348 5.74 -7.32 -20.79
C ALA A 348 5.27 -7.07 -22.23
N SER A 349 4.14 -6.37 -22.43
CA SER A 349 3.58 -6.02 -23.75
C SER A 349 3.44 -7.23 -24.70
N GLY A 350 3.21 -8.43 -24.16
CA GLY A 350 3.18 -9.69 -24.90
C GLY A 350 3.26 -10.92 -23.99
N GLN A 351 3.57 -12.10 -24.55
CA GLN A 351 3.84 -13.29 -23.73
C GLN A 351 5.24 -13.22 -23.14
N GLY A 352 5.34 -13.35 -21.81
CA GLY A 352 6.60 -13.54 -21.11
C GLY A 352 6.69 -14.95 -20.52
N VAL A 353 7.90 -15.48 -20.37
CA VAL A 353 8.13 -16.78 -19.74
C VAL A 353 7.61 -16.73 -18.28
N GLY A 354 6.68 -17.63 -17.96
CA GLY A 354 6.10 -17.73 -16.61
C GLY A 354 5.00 -16.71 -16.30
N LEU A 355 4.64 -15.81 -17.23
CA LEU A 355 3.52 -14.89 -17.04
C LEU A 355 2.20 -15.55 -17.44
N PRO A 356 1.15 -15.46 -16.61
CA PRO A 356 -0.18 -15.88 -17.00
C PRO A 356 -0.68 -15.13 -18.24
N SER A 357 -1.34 -15.84 -19.14
CA SER A 357 -2.04 -15.21 -20.27
C SER A 357 -3.18 -14.31 -19.80
N LYS A 358 -3.62 -13.37 -20.66
CA LYS A 358 -4.77 -12.52 -20.38
C LYS A 358 -6.02 -13.33 -19.98
N LYS A 359 -6.31 -14.43 -20.69
CA LYS A 359 -7.44 -15.32 -20.39
C LYS A 359 -7.30 -16.01 -19.02
N GLN A 360 -6.08 -16.32 -18.57
CA GLN A 360 -5.85 -16.88 -17.23
C GLN A 360 -6.05 -15.84 -16.13
N ILE A 361 -5.57 -14.61 -16.31
CA ILE A 361 -5.79 -13.49 -15.37
C ILE A 361 -7.29 -13.19 -15.25
N GLN A 362 -7.99 -13.11 -16.38
CA GLN A 362 -9.43 -12.92 -16.43
C GLN A 362 -10.19 -14.00 -15.65
N ARG A 363 -9.89 -15.28 -15.89
CA ARG A 363 -10.48 -16.40 -15.13
C ARG A 363 -10.17 -16.30 -13.64
N ALA A 364 -8.94 -15.94 -13.26
CA ALA A 364 -8.54 -15.74 -11.87
C ALA A 364 -9.38 -14.64 -11.20
N LEU A 365 -9.60 -13.49 -11.87
CA LEU A 365 -10.43 -12.40 -11.36
C LEU A 365 -11.89 -12.83 -11.13
N ILE A 366 -12.48 -13.57 -12.07
CA ILE A 366 -13.86 -14.08 -11.95
C ILE A 366 -13.96 -15.07 -10.78
N ARG A 367 -13.03 -16.04 -10.70
CA ARG A 367 -13.03 -17.06 -9.64
C ARG A 367 -12.84 -16.43 -8.26
N THR A 368 -11.93 -15.47 -8.14
CA THR A 368 -11.71 -14.71 -6.91
C THR A 368 -12.98 -14.01 -6.46
N ARG A 369 -13.66 -13.27 -7.35
CA ARG A 369 -14.92 -12.59 -7.04
C ARG A 369 -16.01 -13.56 -6.58
N ASN A 370 -16.21 -14.66 -7.30
CA ASN A 370 -17.25 -15.63 -6.95
C ASN A 370 -16.99 -16.25 -5.57
N ALA A 371 -15.73 -16.57 -5.26
CA ALA A 371 -15.38 -17.09 -3.94
C ALA A 371 -15.61 -16.06 -2.82
N LEU A 372 -15.27 -14.78 -3.05
CA LEU A 372 -15.52 -13.70 -2.09
C LEU A 372 -17.02 -13.43 -1.90
N GLN A 373 -17.81 -13.45 -2.98
CA GLN A 373 -19.26 -13.23 -2.92
C GLN A 373 -20.00 -14.28 -2.10
N ASN A 374 -19.50 -15.51 -2.08
CA ASN A 374 -20.13 -16.60 -1.33
C ASN A 374 -19.70 -16.66 0.14
N GLY A 375 -18.62 -15.99 0.52
CA GLY A 375 -18.04 -16.14 1.86
C GLY A 375 -17.87 -14.87 2.67
N LEU A 376 -18.04 -13.67 2.09
CA LEU A 376 -17.97 -12.42 2.84
C LEU A 376 -19.35 -11.90 3.23
N ASP A 377 -19.47 -11.46 4.48
CA ASP A 377 -20.65 -10.74 4.96
C ASP A 377 -20.73 -9.32 4.37
N PRO A 378 -21.94 -8.78 4.14
CA PRO A 378 -22.11 -7.41 3.69
C PRO A 378 -21.61 -6.39 4.74
N GLY A 379 -20.68 -5.52 4.36
CA GLY A 379 -20.11 -4.50 5.25
C GLY A 379 -19.25 -3.49 4.49
N VAL A 380 -18.74 -2.47 5.20
CA VAL A 380 -17.86 -1.44 4.62
C VAL A 380 -16.54 -2.05 4.13
N ASP A 381 -15.96 -2.97 4.89
CA ASP A 381 -14.69 -3.60 4.51
C ASP A 381 -14.87 -4.48 3.25
N THR A 382 -16.01 -5.16 3.13
CA THR A 382 -16.43 -5.89 1.93
C THR A 382 -16.61 -4.96 0.72
N LEU A 383 -17.10 -3.73 0.92
CA LEU A 383 -17.18 -2.74 -0.16
C LEU A 383 -15.79 -2.35 -0.67
N GLU A 384 -14.82 -2.14 0.21
CA GLU A 384 -13.45 -1.81 -0.19
C GLU A 384 -12.78 -2.95 -0.98
N ILE A 385 -13.02 -4.20 -0.57
CA ILE A 385 -12.59 -5.40 -1.32
C ILE A 385 -13.18 -5.39 -2.74
N TYR A 386 -14.49 -5.14 -2.90
CA TYR A 386 -15.11 -5.08 -4.21
C TYR A 386 -14.63 -3.90 -5.05
N LEU A 387 -14.43 -2.73 -4.44
CA LEU A 387 -13.84 -1.57 -5.11
C LEU A 387 -12.47 -1.94 -5.66
N ARG A 388 -11.65 -2.64 -4.86
CA ARG A 388 -10.33 -3.08 -5.31
C ARG A 388 -10.42 -4.10 -6.44
N TRP A 389 -11.34 -5.07 -6.37
CA TRP A 389 -11.60 -6.01 -7.45
C TRP A 389 -11.98 -5.32 -8.77
N HIS A 390 -12.85 -4.30 -8.71
CA HIS A 390 -13.19 -3.51 -9.91
C HIS A 390 -11.99 -2.76 -10.47
N ALA A 391 -11.11 -2.23 -9.61
CA ALA A 391 -9.87 -1.57 -10.04
C ALA A 391 -8.91 -2.55 -10.73
N LEU A 392 -8.77 -3.79 -10.22
CA LEU A 392 -7.98 -4.84 -10.88
C LEU A 392 -8.52 -5.18 -12.27
N CYS A 393 -9.85 -5.35 -12.39
CA CYS A 393 -10.48 -5.61 -13.68
C CYS A 393 -10.26 -4.46 -14.65
N LEU A 394 -10.33 -3.22 -14.16
CA LEU A 394 -10.11 -2.03 -14.96
C LEU A 394 -8.67 -1.97 -15.49
N ASP A 395 -7.69 -2.22 -14.63
CA ASP A 395 -6.26 -2.29 -15.01
C ASP A 395 -5.92 -3.44 -15.95
N HIS A 396 -6.68 -4.54 -15.85
CA HIS A 396 -6.57 -5.64 -16.78
C HIS A 396 -7.08 -5.26 -18.17
N ILE A 397 -8.19 -4.52 -18.25
CA ILE A 397 -8.75 -4.01 -19.51
C ILE A 397 -7.80 -3.01 -20.17
N ILE A 398 -7.30 -2.05 -19.39
CA ILE A 398 -6.45 -0.99 -19.89
C ILE A 398 -5.51 -0.54 -18.76
N ASP A 399 -4.22 -0.38 -19.07
CA ASP A 399 -3.28 0.19 -18.11
C ASP A 399 -3.68 1.64 -17.80
N THR A 400 -4.38 1.82 -16.67
CA THR A 400 -4.97 3.12 -16.32
C THR A 400 -3.91 4.13 -15.90
N SER A 401 -2.76 3.68 -15.37
CA SER A 401 -1.60 4.54 -15.08
C SER A 401 -0.96 5.07 -16.36
N ARG A 402 -0.83 4.23 -17.38
CA ARG A 402 -0.36 4.67 -18.71
C ARG A 402 -1.37 5.60 -19.39
N LEU A 403 -2.66 5.25 -19.39
CA LEU A 403 -3.72 6.09 -19.95
C LEU A 403 -3.77 7.47 -19.29
N GLN A 404 -3.67 7.54 -17.96
CA GLN A 404 -3.66 8.81 -17.22
C GLN A 404 -2.47 9.70 -17.64
N ARG A 405 -1.26 9.14 -17.71
CA ARG A 405 -0.06 9.89 -18.13
C ARG A 405 -0.21 10.44 -19.54
N GLU A 406 -0.77 9.63 -20.44
CA GLU A 406 -1.00 10.02 -21.83
C GLU A 406 -2.02 11.17 -21.93
N LEU A 407 -3.13 11.11 -21.20
CA LEU A 407 -4.12 12.20 -21.16
C LEU A 407 -3.55 13.49 -20.57
N CYS A 408 -2.71 13.41 -19.53
CA CYS A 408 -2.02 14.57 -18.98
C CYS A 408 -1.03 15.18 -19.98
N ARG A 409 -0.23 14.34 -20.65
CA ARG A 409 0.74 14.79 -21.66
C ARG A 409 0.06 15.48 -22.84
N HIS A 410 -1.02 14.89 -23.37
CA HIS A 410 -1.77 15.49 -24.49
C HIS A 410 -2.44 16.82 -24.16
N ARG A 411 -2.61 17.14 -22.88
CA ARG A 411 -3.22 18.39 -22.42
C ARG A 411 -2.21 19.33 -21.76
N ASP A 412 -0.91 19.08 -21.94
CA ASP A 412 0.19 19.85 -21.36
C ASP A 412 0.07 20.06 -19.83
N PHE A 413 -0.45 19.04 -19.13
CA PHE A 413 -0.60 19.08 -17.67
C PHE A 413 0.50 18.28 -16.97
N PRO A 414 1.39 18.95 -16.20
CA PRO A 414 2.39 18.24 -15.41
C PRO A 414 1.73 17.51 -14.23
N GLN A 415 2.19 16.28 -13.96
CA GLN A 415 1.74 15.47 -12.82
C GLN A 415 2.93 14.73 -12.20
N ASN A 416 2.91 14.55 -10.87
CA ASN A 416 3.94 13.86 -10.08
C ASN A 416 3.34 12.67 -9.31
N ILE A 417 2.26 12.08 -9.83
CA ILE A 417 1.61 10.88 -9.28
C ILE A 417 2.32 9.63 -9.83
N PHE A 418 2.49 9.58 -11.15
CA PHE A 418 3.14 8.50 -11.87
C PHE A 418 4.45 8.97 -12.49
N THR A 419 5.50 8.15 -12.48
CA THR A 419 6.80 8.53 -13.07
C THR A 419 6.77 8.55 -14.60
N SER A 420 7.59 9.44 -15.17
CA SER A 420 7.81 9.59 -16.61
C SER A 420 8.94 8.64 -17.04
N GLY A 421 8.62 7.41 -17.45
CA GLY A 421 9.65 6.43 -17.82
C GLY A 421 9.23 5.29 -18.74
N MET A 422 7.97 5.24 -19.20
CA MET A 422 7.52 4.21 -20.13
C MET A 422 7.11 4.79 -21.48
N ASP A 423 7.18 3.94 -22.51
CA ASP A 423 6.76 4.22 -23.88
C ASP A 423 5.37 4.88 -23.94
N THR A 424 5.31 6.05 -24.57
CA THR A 424 4.07 6.77 -24.85
C THR A 424 3.26 6.06 -25.92
N TRP A 425 1.95 6.26 -25.94
CA TRP A 425 1.20 5.94 -27.14
C TRP A 425 1.52 7.00 -28.19
N LYS A 426 1.99 6.57 -29.36
CA LYS A 426 2.40 7.49 -30.43
C LYS A 426 1.25 8.35 -30.96
N ASN A 427 0.00 7.93 -30.79
CA ASN A 427 -1.19 8.66 -31.22
C ASN A 427 -2.40 8.28 -30.34
N THR A 428 -3.23 9.23 -29.91
CA THR A 428 -4.48 9.04 -29.16
C THR A 428 -5.74 8.88 -30.02
N ASP A 429 -5.65 8.95 -31.36
CA ASP A 429 -6.78 8.72 -32.27
C ASP A 429 -7.48 7.37 -32.04
N HIS A 430 -6.75 6.37 -31.56
CA HIS A 430 -7.30 5.07 -31.20
C HIS A 430 -8.30 5.13 -30.03
N LEU A 431 -8.24 6.14 -29.15
CA LEU A 431 -9.14 6.27 -28.00
C LEU A 431 -10.61 6.38 -28.42
N ARG A 432 -10.91 7.06 -29.53
CA ARG A 432 -12.27 7.15 -30.08
C ARG A 432 -12.82 5.80 -30.52
N SER A 433 -11.96 4.94 -31.07
CA SER A 433 -12.35 3.58 -31.43
C SER A 433 -12.51 2.68 -30.20
N TRP A 434 -11.65 2.87 -29.20
CA TRP A 434 -11.65 2.10 -27.96
C TRP A 434 -12.87 2.39 -27.08
N THR A 435 -13.29 3.65 -26.92
CA THR A 435 -14.51 3.98 -26.13
C THR A 435 -15.79 3.35 -26.70
N LYS A 436 -15.80 3.06 -28.01
CA LYS A 436 -16.90 2.38 -28.69
C LYS A 436 -16.81 0.85 -28.62
N SER A 437 -15.64 0.30 -28.28
CA SER A 437 -15.41 -1.14 -28.23
C SER A 437 -16.03 -1.79 -26.99
N THR A 438 -16.09 -3.12 -27.00
CA THR A 438 -16.56 -3.92 -25.86
C THR A 438 -15.72 -3.64 -24.61
N GLU A 439 -14.40 -3.54 -24.77
CA GLU A 439 -13.44 -3.25 -23.71
C GLU A 439 -13.67 -1.87 -23.09
N GLY A 440 -13.79 -0.81 -23.90
CA GLY A 440 -14.06 0.54 -23.40
C GLY A 440 -15.38 0.63 -22.63
N ARG A 441 -16.41 -0.06 -23.12
CA ARG A 441 -17.72 -0.14 -22.46
C ARG A 441 -17.66 -0.93 -21.15
N LYS A 442 -16.95 -2.05 -21.10
CA LYS A 442 -16.71 -2.81 -19.87
C LYS A 442 -15.93 -1.98 -18.84
N ALA A 443 -14.88 -1.27 -19.28
CA ALA A 443 -14.11 -0.35 -18.45
C ALA A 443 -15.01 0.75 -17.85
N LEU A 444 -15.93 1.31 -18.64
CA LEU A 444 -16.89 2.30 -18.15
C LEU A 444 -17.78 1.74 -17.02
N LEU A 445 -18.26 0.49 -17.13
CA LEU A 445 -19.04 -0.14 -16.04
C LEU A 445 -18.21 -0.33 -14.77
N HIS A 446 -16.94 -0.75 -14.87
CA HIS A 446 -16.05 -0.83 -13.72
C HIS A 446 -15.81 0.55 -13.08
N GLY A 447 -15.61 1.60 -13.89
CA GLY A 447 -15.50 2.98 -13.40
C GLY A 447 -16.74 3.44 -12.63
N ILE A 448 -17.94 3.11 -13.13
CA ILE A 448 -19.22 3.41 -12.47
C ILE A 448 -19.34 2.68 -11.12
N ALA A 449 -18.98 1.39 -11.07
CA ALA A 449 -19.00 0.65 -9.81
C ALA A 449 -18.00 1.21 -8.79
N ILE A 450 -16.80 1.59 -9.22
CA ILE A 450 -15.82 2.24 -8.34
C ILE A 450 -16.40 3.54 -7.76
N GLN A 451 -17.01 4.38 -8.59
CA GLN A 451 -17.66 5.61 -8.14
C GLN A 451 -18.78 5.33 -7.12
N ASP A 452 -19.71 4.43 -7.48
CA ASP A 452 -20.86 4.08 -6.63
C ASP A 452 -20.41 3.52 -5.26
N ILE A 453 -19.35 2.70 -5.25
CA ILE A 453 -18.80 2.17 -4.01
C ILE A 453 -18.07 3.26 -3.22
N ALA A 454 -17.21 4.05 -3.85
CA ALA A 454 -16.44 5.10 -3.19
C ALA A 454 -17.35 6.13 -2.49
N GLN A 455 -18.51 6.43 -3.07
CA GLN A 455 -19.52 7.32 -2.47
C GLN A 455 -20.23 6.72 -1.23
N ARG A 456 -20.15 5.41 -1.03
CA ARG A 456 -20.74 4.69 0.11
C ARG A 456 -19.74 4.42 1.23
N LEU A 457 -18.44 4.60 0.99
CA LEU A 457 -17.41 4.43 2.01
C LEU A 457 -17.53 5.55 3.06
N SER A 458 -17.39 5.17 4.33
CA SER A 458 -17.53 6.09 5.46
C SER A 458 -16.26 6.92 5.70
N ILE A 459 -16.43 8.14 6.19
CA ILE A 459 -15.33 9.09 6.50
C ILE A 459 -14.57 8.71 7.80
N GLY A 460 -15.06 7.76 8.59
CA GLY A 460 -14.54 7.44 9.93
C GLY A 460 -13.33 6.50 10.00
N ARG A 461 -12.81 5.99 8.88
CA ARG A 461 -11.60 5.16 8.80
C ARG A 461 -10.68 5.67 7.70
N ALA A 462 -9.40 5.31 7.77
CA ALA A 462 -8.46 5.59 6.70
C ALA A 462 -8.83 4.82 5.43
N TYR A 463 -8.97 5.53 4.31
CA TYR A 463 -9.10 4.86 3.01
C TYR A 463 -7.82 4.06 2.69
N GLY A 464 -7.95 2.83 2.20
CA GLY A 464 -6.80 2.08 1.71
C GLY A 464 -6.11 2.77 0.53
N ALA A 465 -4.81 2.53 0.38
CA ALA A 465 -3.99 3.11 -0.70
C ALA A 465 -4.59 2.82 -2.11
N GLY A 466 -5.15 1.63 -2.29
CA GLY A 466 -5.82 1.23 -3.53
C GLY A 466 -7.08 2.02 -3.87
N THR A 467 -7.78 2.56 -2.86
CA THR A 467 -9.03 3.30 -3.06
C THR A 467 -8.80 4.62 -3.80
N LEU A 468 -7.73 5.36 -3.45
CA LEU A 468 -7.35 6.61 -4.12
C LEU A 468 -7.06 6.37 -5.61
N ALA A 469 -6.24 5.36 -5.89
CA ALA A 469 -5.84 5.00 -7.25
C ALA A 469 -7.05 4.54 -8.09
N ALA A 470 -8.00 3.81 -7.50
CA ALA A 470 -9.21 3.38 -8.17
C ALA A 470 -10.11 4.57 -8.56
N VAL A 471 -10.30 5.55 -7.65
CA VAL A 471 -11.09 6.76 -7.93
C VAL A 471 -10.47 7.58 -9.05
N LEU A 472 -9.14 7.76 -9.05
CA LEU A 472 -8.42 8.40 -10.15
C LEU A 472 -8.57 7.62 -11.47
N ALA A 473 -8.48 6.29 -11.42
CA ALA A 473 -8.66 5.42 -12.58
C ALA A 473 -10.07 5.57 -13.18
N ALA A 474 -11.13 5.54 -12.36
CA ALA A 474 -12.49 5.80 -12.81
C ALA A 474 -12.64 7.18 -13.47
N GLY A 475 -12.05 8.22 -12.86
CA GLY A 475 -12.04 9.56 -13.45
C GLY A 475 -11.28 9.64 -14.77
N THR A 476 -10.20 8.87 -14.90
CA THR A 476 -9.44 8.74 -16.15
C THR A 476 -10.32 8.16 -17.26
N ILE A 477 -11.09 7.11 -16.99
CA ILE A 477 -12.05 6.53 -17.95
C ILE A 477 -13.11 7.55 -18.36
N TYR A 478 -13.72 8.24 -17.40
CA TYR A 478 -14.73 9.25 -17.71
C TYR A 478 -14.17 10.39 -18.55
N CYS A 479 -12.95 10.83 -18.26
CA CYS A 479 -12.25 11.82 -19.06
C CYS A 479 -12.06 11.32 -20.50
N THR A 480 -11.60 10.08 -20.70
CA THR A 480 -11.45 9.47 -22.04
C THR A 480 -12.76 9.51 -22.82
N PHE A 481 -13.89 9.10 -22.22
CA PHE A 481 -15.20 9.18 -22.88
C PHE A 481 -15.63 10.62 -23.18
N CYS A 482 -15.38 11.55 -22.26
CA CYS A 482 -15.66 12.97 -22.47
C CYS A 482 -14.82 13.58 -23.59
N THR A 483 -13.58 13.11 -23.83
CA THR A 483 -12.73 13.65 -24.91
C THR A 483 -13.24 13.37 -26.32
N VAL A 484 -14.20 12.45 -26.47
CA VAL A 484 -14.79 12.06 -27.75
C VAL A 484 -16.29 12.37 -27.82
N ASP A 485 -16.72 13.37 -27.05
CA ASP A 485 -18.10 13.88 -26.95
C ASP A 485 -19.14 12.87 -26.48
N GLN A 486 -18.72 11.85 -25.72
CA GLN A 486 -19.63 10.90 -25.07
C GLN A 486 -19.83 11.25 -23.60
N HIS A 487 -20.53 12.35 -23.32
CA HIS A 487 -20.80 12.80 -21.95
C HIS A 487 -22.09 12.24 -21.35
N ASP A 488 -23.10 11.89 -22.15
CA ASP A 488 -24.35 11.29 -21.67
C ASP A 488 -24.43 9.84 -22.13
N VAL A 489 -24.37 8.92 -21.17
CA VAL A 489 -24.33 7.49 -21.44
C VAL A 489 -25.52 6.79 -20.81
N ALA A 490 -26.12 5.88 -21.56
CA ALA A 490 -27.12 4.94 -21.07
C ALA A 490 -26.43 3.62 -20.73
N VAL A 491 -26.53 3.18 -19.48
CA VAL A 491 -25.93 1.94 -18.98
C VAL A 491 -27.01 0.99 -18.43
N PRO A 492 -26.74 -0.33 -18.36
CA PRO A 492 -27.66 -1.29 -17.76
C PRO A 492 -28.01 -0.92 -16.31
N ARG A 493 -29.25 -1.20 -15.88
CA ARG A 493 -29.66 -0.96 -14.48
C ARG A 493 -29.04 -1.96 -13.53
N CYS A 494 -29.01 -3.22 -13.93
CA CYS A 494 -28.41 -4.31 -13.20
C CYS A 494 -27.25 -4.85 -14.02
N VAL A 495 -26.09 -5.02 -13.40
CA VAL A 495 -24.86 -5.43 -14.09
C VAL A 495 -24.49 -6.85 -13.68
N ASN A 496 -24.39 -7.77 -14.66
CA ASN A 496 -23.85 -9.10 -14.39
C ASN A 496 -22.32 -9.03 -14.44
N TRP A 497 -21.68 -8.98 -13.27
CA TRP A 497 -20.23 -8.76 -13.19
C TRP A 497 -19.39 -9.92 -13.69
N ASN A 498 -19.90 -11.15 -13.67
CA ASN A 498 -19.19 -12.29 -14.27
C ASN A 498 -19.12 -12.13 -15.79
N LEU A 499 -20.20 -11.66 -16.40
CA LEU A 499 -20.25 -11.33 -17.83
C LEU A 499 -19.39 -10.09 -18.19
N VAL A 500 -19.33 -9.07 -17.32
CA VAL A 500 -18.45 -7.90 -17.55
C VAL A 500 -16.98 -8.31 -17.48
N ALA A 501 -16.61 -9.11 -16.48
CA ALA A 501 -15.25 -9.62 -16.32
C ALA A 501 -14.87 -10.68 -17.36
N ASP A 502 -15.85 -11.34 -17.99
CA ASP A 502 -15.60 -12.31 -19.05
C ASP A 502 -15.46 -11.65 -20.43
N TRP A 503 -14.31 -11.79 -21.08
CA TRP A 503 -14.04 -11.24 -22.42
C TRP A 503 -14.39 -12.17 -23.57
N ASP A 504 -14.40 -13.48 -23.34
CA ASP A 504 -14.65 -14.46 -24.41
C ASP A 504 -16.14 -14.80 -24.53
N ASP A 505 -16.97 -14.27 -23.61
CA ASP A 505 -18.43 -14.51 -23.56
C ASP A 505 -18.80 -15.98 -23.28
N ASP A 506 -17.81 -16.77 -22.84
CA ASP A 506 -17.86 -18.20 -22.52
C ASP A 506 -18.79 -18.49 -21.31
N TYR A 507 -18.86 -17.59 -20.32
CA TYR A 507 -19.54 -17.83 -19.02
C TYR A 507 -21.06 -17.81 -19.09
N ALA A 508 -21.65 -17.09 -20.05
CA ALA A 508 -23.10 -16.86 -20.10
C ALA A 508 -23.75 -17.54 -21.32
N HIS A 509 -23.14 -18.58 -21.87
CA HIS A 509 -23.75 -19.41 -22.91
C HIS A 509 -25.01 -20.09 -22.36
N GLY A 510 -26.17 -19.49 -22.63
CA GLY A 510 -27.49 -20.02 -22.25
C GLY A 510 -28.27 -19.19 -21.22
N ASP A 511 -27.64 -18.24 -20.52
CA ASP A 511 -28.37 -17.31 -19.63
C ASP A 511 -28.99 -16.18 -20.46
N ASN A 512 -30.31 -16.16 -20.55
CA ASN A 512 -31.07 -15.16 -21.29
C ASN A 512 -31.86 -14.21 -20.37
N SER A 513 -31.43 -14.07 -19.12
CA SER A 513 -31.99 -13.09 -18.19
C SER A 513 -31.92 -11.67 -18.76
N LEU A 514 -32.85 -10.81 -18.34
CA LEU A 514 -32.89 -9.40 -18.76
C LEU A 514 -31.55 -8.70 -18.50
N GLN A 515 -30.92 -9.00 -17.36
CA GLN A 515 -29.61 -8.47 -16.98
C GLN A 515 -28.52 -8.80 -18.00
N VAL A 516 -28.41 -10.08 -18.41
CA VAL A 516 -27.43 -10.52 -19.41
C VAL A 516 -27.69 -9.88 -20.76
N ARG A 517 -28.97 -9.80 -21.17
CA ARG A 517 -29.37 -9.16 -22.43
C ARG A 517 -29.01 -7.67 -22.47
N GLU A 518 -29.28 -6.93 -21.39
CA GLU A 518 -28.93 -5.51 -21.28
C GLU A 518 -27.42 -5.29 -21.34
N CYS A 519 -26.63 -6.09 -20.61
CA CYS A 519 -25.18 -6.02 -20.66
C CYS A 519 -24.63 -6.33 -22.07
N ARG A 520 -25.08 -7.42 -22.72
CA ARG A 520 -24.67 -7.76 -24.10
C ARG A 520 -25.04 -6.66 -25.10
N ALA A 521 -26.26 -6.12 -24.99
CA ALA A 521 -26.69 -4.99 -25.84
C ALA A 521 -25.80 -3.76 -25.62
N PHE A 522 -25.49 -3.44 -24.37
CA PHE A 522 -24.60 -2.34 -24.02
C PHE A 522 -23.21 -2.53 -24.62
N PHE A 523 -22.59 -3.71 -24.48
CA PHE A 523 -21.25 -4.00 -25.03
C PHE A 523 -21.19 -3.86 -26.55
N GLN A 524 -22.25 -4.30 -27.24
CA GLN A 524 -22.39 -4.20 -28.69
C GLN A 524 -22.75 -2.78 -29.17
N GLY A 525 -22.92 -1.82 -28.25
CA GLY A 525 -23.32 -0.46 -28.57
C GLY A 525 -24.74 -0.30 -29.08
N LYS A 526 -25.60 -1.28 -28.79
CA LYS A 526 -27.02 -1.23 -29.12
C LYS A 526 -27.76 -0.31 -28.13
N LEU A 527 -28.89 0.24 -28.60
CA LEU A 527 -29.81 0.99 -27.75
C LEU A 527 -30.35 0.09 -26.64
N LEU A 528 -30.30 0.60 -25.41
CA LEU A 528 -30.85 -0.10 -24.25
C LEU A 528 -32.37 0.13 -24.16
N PRO A 529 -33.14 -0.87 -23.66
CA PRO A 529 -34.58 -0.76 -23.47
C PRO A 529 -35.01 0.39 -22.54
N SER A 530 -36.32 0.63 -22.49
CA SER A 530 -36.94 1.58 -21.55
C SER A 530 -36.58 1.23 -20.11
N GLY A 531 -35.88 2.16 -19.45
CA GLY A 531 -35.39 1.98 -18.10
C GLY A 531 -33.90 1.66 -17.98
N CYS A 532 -33.02 2.17 -18.83
CA CYS A 532 -31.59 2.24 -18.54
C CYS A 532 -31.26 3.27 -17.45
N ARG A 533 -30.11 3.13 -16.79
CA ARG A 533 -29.55 4.20 -15.95
C ARG A 533 -28.84 5.19 -16.88
N ARG A 534 -29.24 6.47 -16.84
CA ARG A 534 -28.56 7.53 -17.59
C ARG A 534 -27.58 8.25 -16.68
N LEU A 535 -26.36 8.45 -17.17
CA LEU A 535 -25.29 9.11 -16.44
C LEU A 535 -24.72 10.24 -17.29
N ASN A 536 -24.55 11.39 -16.66
CA ASN A 536 -23.73 12.45 -17.20
C ASN A 536 -22.30 12.29 -16.64
N LEU A 537 -21.36 11.94 -17.51
CA LEU A 537 -19.97 11.66 -17.12
C LEU A 537 -19.22 12.91 -16.67
N ARG A 538 -19.59 14.10 -17.16
CA ARG A 538 -19.04 15.37 -16.67
C ARG A 538 -19.46 15.63 -15.22
N LEU A 539 -20.74 15.45 -14.91
CA LEU A 539 -21.23 15.51 -13.53
C LEU A 539 -20.55 14.46 -12.65
N SER A 540 -20.37 13.25 -13.18
CA SER A 540 -19.71 12.16 -12.45
C SER A 540 -18.23 12.48 -12.16
N LEU A 541 -17.51 13.15 -13.07
CA LEU A 541 -16.17 13.66 -12.83
C LEU A 541 -16.13 14.67 -11.66
N TYR A 542 -17.08 15.61 -11.58
CA TYR A 542 -17.18 16.52 -10.43
C TYR A 542 -17.46 15.79 -9.11
N GLN A 543 -18.22 14.70 -9.13
CA GLN A 543 -18.45 13.87 -7.95
C GLN A 543 -17.18 13.12 -7.52
N LEU A 544 -16.39 12.60 -8.47
CA LEU A 544 -15.09 11.99 -8.16
C LEU A 544 -14.09 13.01 -7.61
N GLN A 545 -14.09 14.26 -8.12
CA GLN A 545 -13.29 15.35 -7.53
C GLN A 545 -13.69 15.63 -6.08
N THR A 546 -14.99 15.65 -5.80
CA THR A 546 -15.50 15.84 -4.43
C THR A 546 -15.06 14.69 -3.52
N THR A 547 -15.08 13.47 -4.04
CA THR A 547 -14.60 12.27 -3.33
C THR A 547 -13.11 12.39 -2.98
N LEU A 548 -12.26 12.74 -3.97
CA LEU A 548 -10.82 12.95 -3.74
C LEU A 548 -10.54 14.12 -2.80
N ARG A 549 -11.36 15.18 -2.83
CA ARG A 549 -11.25 16.27 -1.86
C ARG A 549 -11.45 15.76 -0.44
N THR A 550 -12.47 14.94 -0.20
CA THR A 550 -12.68 14.31 1.12
C THR A 550 -11.50 13.42 1.51
N MET A 551 -10.99 12.61 0.57
CA MET A 551 -9.84 11.74 0.81
C MET A 551 -8.53 12.51 1.08
N SER A 552 -8.39 13.73 0.54
CA SER A 552 -7.22 14.59 0.75
C SER A 552 -7.04 15.08 2.18
N ALA A 553 -8.09 14.99 3.01
CA ALA A 553 -7.98 15.24 4.44
C ALA A 553 -7.12 14.18 5.14
N GLN A 554 -7.03 12.97 4.59
CA GLN A 554 -6.25 11.86 5.16
C GLN A 554 -4.96 11.60 4.36
N TRP A 555 -5.04 11.59 3.03
CA TRP A 555 -3.90 11.26 2.18
C TRP A 555 -3.55 12.40 1.23
N GLY A 556 -2.38 12.98 1.42
CA GLY A 556 -1.94 14.17 0.71
C GLY A 556 -1.87 14.02 -0.82
N ILE A 557 -1.54 12.82 -1.33
CA ILE A 557 -1.52 12.53 -2.77
C ILE A 557 -2.89 12.74 -3.44
N ALA A 558 -3.99 12.56 -2.70
CA ALA A 558 -5.34 12.70 -3.24
C ALA A 558 -5.63 14.14 -3.71
N GLU A 559 -4.96 15.14 -3.13
CA GLU A 559 -5.05 16.52 -3.60
C GLU A 559 -4.48 16.65 -5.02
N GLU A 560 -3.34 16.01 -5.32
CA GLU A 560 -2.77 16.05 -6.67
C GLU A 560 -3.63 15.26 -7.67
N MET A 561 -4.16 14.11 -7.26
CA MET A 561 -5.14 13.36 -8.06
C MET A 561 -6.38 14.22 -8.37
N ARG A 562 -6.84 15.01 -7.40
CA ARG A 562 -7.97 15.94 -7.57
C ARG A 562 -7.64 17.04 -8.56
N GLN A 563 -6.42 17.60 -8.52
CA GLN A 563 -5.98 18.64 -9.46
C GLN A 563 -5.95 18.13 -10.91
N VAL A 564 -5.53 16.87 -11.13
CA VAL A 564 -5.62 16.22 -12.45
C VAL A 564 -7.07 16.20 -12.95
N LEU A 565 -8.00 15.72 -12.13
CA LEU A 565 -9.41 15.67 -12.52
C LEU A 565 -10.00 17.07 -12.74
N LEU A 566 -9.61 18.06 -11.92
CA LEU A 566 -10.07 19.44 -12.03
C LEU A 566 -9.64 20.04 -13.38
N HIS A 567 -8.37 19.88 -13.75
CA HIS A 567 -7.83 20.35 -15.01
C HIS A 567 -8.55 19.73 -16.22
N TRP A 568 -8.88 18.45 -16.16
CA TRP A 568 -9.64 17.79 -17.22
C TRP A 568 -11.08 18.29 -17.34
N THR A 569 -11.70 18.74 -16.25
CA THR A 569 -13.04 19.34 -16.31
C THR A 569 -13.06 20.79 -16.76
N SER A 570 -12.03 21.59 -16.45
CA SER A 570 -12.00 23.01 -16.82
C SER A 570 -11.78 23.22 -18.32
N LEU A 571 -11.00 22.36 -18.97
CA LEU A 571 -10.79 22.40 -20.42
C LEU A 571 -11.99 21.90 -21.25
N GLY A 572 -13.03 21.33 -20.60
CA GLY A 572 -14.27 20.90 -21.26
C GLY A 572 -15.33 21.99 -21.44
N LEU A 573 -15.00 23.25 -21.08
CA LEU A 573 -15.86 24.43 -21.24
C LEU A 573 -15.58 25.23 -22.53
N GLY A 574 -14.59 24.81 -23.34
CA GLY A 574 -14.17 25.54 -24.53
C GLY A 574 -13.79 24.62 -25.68
N SER A 575 -14.78 23.94 -26.26
CA SER A 575 -14.71 23.40 -27.62
C SER A 575 -16.13 23.23 -28.15
#